data_AF-A0A434MTJ0-F1
#
_entry.id   AF-A0A434MTJ0-F1
#
_cell.length_a   1.000
_cell.length_b   1.000
_cell.length_c   1.000
_cell.angle_alpha   90.00
_cell.angle_beta   90.00
_cell.angle_gamma   90.00
#
_symmetry.space_group_name_H-M   'P 1'
#
loop_
_entity.id
_entity.type
_entity.pdbx_description
1 polymer ?
#
loop_
_entity_poly.entity_id
_entity_poly.type
_entity_poly.pdbx_seq_one_letter_code
_entity_poly.pdbx_strand_id
1 'polypeptide(L)'
;MRDSTMPLDGFDQIDPEVLAALTCHIEMEVSGGKTPREVANATAEALRLVAAKIENGQLDTGHHPIMSVTGQQLGEIYLDFFSEG
;
A
#
# COMPACT_ATOMS: atom_id res chain seq x y z
N MET A 1 -27.55 22.67 14.43
CA MET A 1 -26.18 22.73 13.92
C MET A 1 -25.30 21.87 14.79
N ARG A 2 -24.91 20.70 14.30
CA ARG A 2 -23.63 20.07 14.64
C ARG A 2 -23.07 19.65 13.30
N ASP A 3 -22.15 20.47 12.82
CA ASP A 3 -21.33 20.18 11.67
C ASP A 3 -20.34 19.11 12.13
N SER A 4 -20.71 17.85 11.92
CA SER A 4 -19.85 16.71 12.19
C SER A 4 -19.05 16.47 10.92
N THR A 5 -18.03 17.28 10.72
CA THR A 5 -16.96 16.99 9.77
C THR A 5 -16.33 15.67 10.19
N MET A 6 -16.72 14.57 9.55
CA MET A 6 -15.99 13.32 9.66
C MET A 6 -14.56 13.56 9.13
N PRO A 7 -13.51 13.27 9.91
CA PRO A 7 -12.15 13.29 9.39
C PRO A 7 -12.04 12.32 8.21
N LEU A 8 -11.37 12.76 7.15
CA LEU A 8 -11.38 12.11 5.83
C LEU A 8 -10.49 10.86 5.72
N ASP A 9 -9.87 10.41 6.80
CA ASP A 9 -8.80 9.41 6.75
C ASP A 9 -9.08 8.12 7.52
N GLY A 10 -9.94 8.08 8.54
CA GLY A 10 -10.31 6.82 9.22
C GLY A 10 -9.16 6.07 9.92
N PHE A 11 -7.91 6.51 9.75
CA PHE A 11 -6.70 5.99 10.40
C PHE A 11 -6.61 6.39 11.89
N ASP A 12 -7.32 7.44 12.30
CA ASP A 12 -7.20 8.03 13.64
C ASP A 12 -8.27 7.57 14.66
N GLN A 13 -9.15 6.63 14.31
CA GLN A 13 -10.10 6.05 15.27
C GLN A 13 -9.54 4.78 15.89
N ILE A 14 -8.72 4.94 16.93
CA ILE A 14 -8.17 3.81 17.69
C ILE A 14 -8.75 3.84 19.11
N ASP A 15 -9.36 2.74 19.53
CA ASP A 15 -9.58 2.44 20.94
C ASP A 15 -8.20 2.37 21.62
N PRO A 16 -7.89 3.23 22.61
CA PRO A 16 -6.55 3.28 23.22
C PRO A 16 -6.11 1.96 23.87
N GLU A 17 -7.04 1.02 24.07
CA GLU A 17 -6.78 -0.31 24.61
C GLU A 17 -6.42 -1.35 23.54
N VAL A 18 -6.46 -1.01 22.25
CA VAL A 18 -6.22 -1.94 21.13
C VAL A 18 -5.12 -1.42 20.19
N LEU A 19 -4.17 -2.27 19.83
CA LEU A 19 -3.08 -1.90 18.93
C LEU A 19 -3.54 -1.99 17.46
N ALA A 20 -3.16 -1.02 16.64
CA ALA A 20 -3.33 -1.12 15.20
C ALA A 20 -2.28 -2.06 14.60
N ALA A 21 -2.71 -2.97 13.73
CA ALA A 21 -1.87 -3.95 13.07
C ALA A 21 -2.17 -4.04 11.56
N LEU A 22 -1.21 -4.53 10.79
CA LEU A 22 -1.32 -4.69 9.33
C LEU A 22 -0.69 -6.02 8.89
N THR A 23 -1.47 -6.84 8.19
CA THR A 23 -0.92 -7.93 7.37
C THR A 23 -0.71 -7.40 5.95
N CYS A 24 0.46 -7.67 5.38
CA CYS A 24 0.83 -7.20 4.04
C CYS A 24 1.47 -8.35 3.25
N HIS A 25 0.89 -8.68 2.10
CA HIS A 25 1.44 -9.65 1.15
C HIS A 25 1.69 -8.97 -0.20
N ILE A 26 2.88 -9.18 -0.76
CA ILE A 26 3.28 -8.59 -2.04
C ILE A 26 3.64 -9.72 -2.99
N GLU A 27 3.04 -9.72 -4.16
CA GLU A 27 3.38 -10.62 -5.26
C GLU A 27 3.58 -9.81 -6.54
N MET A 28 4.74 -9.98 -7.20
CA MET A 28 5.08 -9.25 -8.41
C MET A 28 6.05 -10.00 -9.31
N GLU A 29 5.90 -9.76 -10.62
CA GLU A 29 6.82 -10.23 -11.66
C GLU A 29 7.32 -9.03 -12.47
N VAL A 30 8.61 -8.73 -12.34
CA VAL A 30 9.25 -7.62 -13.05
C VAL A 30 10.19 -8.18 -14.11
N SER A 31 9.89 -7.89 -15.37
CA SER A 31 10.65 -8.34 -16.54
C SER A 31 11.00 -7.17 -17.47
N GLY A 32 11.81 -7.42 -18.50
CA GLY A 32 12.15 -6.43 -19.54
C GLY A 32 13.41 -5.60 -19.32
N GLY A 33 14.14 -5.80 -18.20
CA GLY A 33 15.46 -5.20 -18.00
C GLY A 33 16.56 -5.92 -18.79
N LYS A 34 17.53 -5.17 -19.32
CA LYS A 34 18.72 -5.72 -20.01
C LYS A 34 19.72 -6.33 -19.03
N THR A 35 19.63 -5.96 -17.76
CA THR A 35 20.49 -6.50 -16.69
C THR A 35 19.67 -6.79 -15.43
N PRO A 36 20.12 -7.72 -14.56
CA PRO A 36 19.49 -7.94 -13.26
C PRO A 36 19.41 -6.67 -12.40
N ARG A 37 20.36 -5.74 -12.55
CA ARG A 37 20.35 -4.46 -11.84
C ARG A 37 19.20 -3.55 -12.28
N GLU A 38 18.89 -3.52 -13.57
CA GLU A 38 17.76 -2.76 -14.08
C GLU A 38 16.43 -3.30 -13.54
N VAL A 39 16.27 -4.62 -13.52
CA VAL A 39 15.08 -5.27 -12.93
C VAL A 39 14.96 -4.93 -11.44
N ALA A 40 16.04 -5.08 -10.66
CA ALA A 40 16.03 -4.76 -9.23
C ALA A 40 15.69 -3.28 -8.95
N ASN A 41 16.20 -2.36 -9.77
CA ASN A 41 15.87 -0.93 -9.65
C ASN A 41 14.39 -0.66 -9.93
N ALA A 42 13.83 -1.27 -10.98
CA ALA A 42 12.42 -1.13 -11.33
C ALA A 42 11.50 -1.72 -10.24
N THR A 43 11.85 -2.88 -9.69
CA THR A 43 11.17 -3.48 -8.53
C THR A 43 11.18 -2.51 -7.34
N ALA A 44 12.36 -1.98 -6.97
CA ALA A 44 12.47 -1.05 -5.84
C ALA A 44 11.68 0.25 -6.07
N GLU A 45 11.63 0.75 -7.30
CA GLU A 45 10.84 1.93 -7.65
C GLU A 45 9.34 1.68 -7.49
N ALA A 46 8.82 0.54 -7.98
CA ALA A 46 7.42 0.17 -7.81
C ALA A 46 7.03 0.02 -6.33
N LEU A 47 7.88 -0.60 -5.52
CA LEU A 47 7.65 -0.76 -4.07
C LEU A 47 7.63 0.60 -3.34
N ARG A 48 8.48 1.56 -3.72
CA ARG A 48 8.45 2.90 -3.14
C ARG A 48 7.15 3.64 -3.47
N LEU A 49 6.62 3.47 -4.68
CA LEU A 49 5.32 4.05 -5.04
C LEU A 49 4.19 3.46 -4.20
N VAL A 50 4.21 2.15 -3.97
CA VAL A 50 3.22 1.48 -3.10
C VAL A 50 3.34 1.98 -1.67
N ALA A 51 4.55 2.08 -1.11
CA ALA A 51 4.78 2.63 0.22
C ALA A 51 4.23 4.05 0.34
N ALA A 52 4.52 4.92 -0.63
CA ALA A 52 3.99 6.28 -0.65
C ALA A 52 2.45 6.31 -0.70
N LYS A 53 1.80 5.37 -1.39
CA LYS A 53 0.33 5.28 -1.40
C LYS A 53 -0.23 4.85 -0.05
N ILE A 54 0.42 3.92 0.64
CA ILE A 54 0.03 3.50 2.00
C ILE A 54 0.15 4.69 2.97
N GLU A 55 1.28 5.39 2.97
CA GLU A 55 1.55 6.53 3.85
C GLU A 55 0.54 7.69 3.63
N ASN A 56 0.09 7.88 2.39
CA ASN A 56 -0.89 8.91 2.04
C ASN A 56 -2.34 8.45 2.23
N GLY A 57 -2.59 7.27 2.81
CA GLY A 57 -3.94 6.75 3.04
C GLY A 57 -4.72 6.45 1.75
N GLN A 58 -4.02 6.16 0.66
CA GLN A 58 -4.63 5.94 -0.65
C GLN A 58 -5.02 4.48 -0.90
N LEU A 59 -4.60 3.56 -0.02
CA LEU A 59 -4.93 2.14 -0.07
C LEU A 59 -5.67 1.75 1.21
N ASP A 60 -6.76 1.02 1.07
CA ASP A 60 -7.55 0.42 2.15
C ASP A 60 -7.26 -1.10 2.26
N THR A 61 -7.95 -1.79 3.17
CA THR A 61 -7.92 -3.25 3.22
C THR A 61 -8.43 -3.85 1.91
N GLY A 62 -7.64 -4.72 1.30
CA GLY A 62 -7.97 -5.39 0.05
C GLY A 62 -6.77 -5.59 -0.86
N HIS A 63 -7.09 -6.00 -2.09
CA HIS A 63 -6.13 -6.26 -3.16
C HIS A 63 -5.97 -5.01 -4.05
N HIS A 64 -4.72 -4.59 -4.25
CA HIS A 64 -4.39 -3.39 -5.01
C HIS A 64 -3.33 -3.68 -6.08
N PRO A 65 -3.48 -3.15 -7.31
CA PRO A 65 -2.49 -3.39 -8.36
C PRO A 65 -1.19 -2.64 -8.08
N ILE A 66 -0.07 -3.34 -8.26
CA ILE A 66 1.26 -2.72 -8.26
C ILE A 66 1.60 -2.28 -9.67
N MET A 67 1.85 -0.99 -9.86
CA MET A 67 2.10 -0.39 -11.17
C MET A 67 3.55 0.06 -11.28
N SER A 68 4.13 -0.10 -12.47
CA SER A 68 5.38 0.56 -12.84
C SER A 68 5.17 2.06 -13.03
N VAL A 69 6.27 2.81 -13.10
CA VAL A 69 6.24 4.23 -13.49
C VAL A 69 5.68 4.49 -14.88
N THR A 70 5.72 3.49 -15.77
CA THR A 70 5.16 3.56 -17.12
C THR A 70 3.70 3.13 -17.19
N GLY A 71 3.08 2.78 -16.06
CA GLY A 71 1.68 2.35 -15.99
C GLY A 71 1.44 0.89 -16.36
N GLN A 72 2.49 0.06 -16.43
CA GLN A 72 2.34 -1.39 -16.57
C GLN A 72 2.02 -2.01 -15.22
N GLN A 73 1.05 -2.92 -15.16
CA GLN A 73 0.83 -3.71 -13.95
C GLN A 73 1.94 -4.76 -13.80
N LEU A 74 2.59 -4.75 -12.64
CA LEU A 74 3.70 -5.62 -12.27
C LEU A 74 3.27 -6.75 -11.31
N GLY A 75 2.09 -6.62 -10.71
CA GLY A 75 1.61 -7.56 -9.71
C GLY A 75 0.51 -6.97 -8.85
N GLU A 76 0.43 -7.42 -7.60
CA GLU A 76 -0.60 -7.07 -6.64
C GLU A 76 -0.05 -7.02 -5.21
N ILE A 77 -0.61 -6.14 -4.39
CA ILE A 77 -0.42 -6.09 -2.95
C ILE A 77 -1.76 -6.34 -2.26
N TYR A 78 -1.77 -7.25 -1.28
CA TYR A 78 -2.88 -7.42 -0.35
C TYR A 78 -2.56 -6.74 0.97
N LEU A 79 -3.47 -5.88 1.43
CA LEU A 79 -3.41 -5.21 2.73
C LEU A 79 -4.60 -5.64 3.59
N ASP A 80 -4.35 -5.89 4.86
CA ASP A 80 -5.38 -6.17 5.85
C ASP A 80 -5.08 -5.39 7.12
N PHE A 81 -5.73 -4.24 7.26
CA PHE A 81 -5.68 -3.42 8.47
C PHE A 81 -6.68 -3.98 9.49
N PHE A 82 -6.18 -4.32 10.67
CA PHE A 82 -6.98 -4.86 11.76
C PHE A 82 -6.47 -4.34 13.11
N SER A 83 -7.21 -4.65 14.17
CA SER A 83 -6.82 -4.31 15.54
C SER A 83 -6.40 -5.58 16.29
N GLU A 84 -5.29 -5.51 17.02
CA GLU A 84 -4.75 -6.57 17.86
C GLU A 84 -4.97 -6.20 19.33
N GLY A 85 -5.62 -7.10 20.09
CA GLY A 85 -5.93 -6.92 21.51
C GLY A 85 -5.55 -8.14 22.34
#